data_AF-A0A965FVJ0-F1
#
_entry.id   AF-A0A965FVJ0-F1
#
_cell.length_a   1.000
_cell.length_b   1.000
_cell.length_c   1.000
_cell.angle_alpha   90.00
_cell.angle_beta   90.00
_cell.angle_gamma   90.00
#
_symmetry.space_group_name_H-M   'P 1'
#
loop_
_entity.id
_entity.type
_entity.pdbx_description
1 polymer ?
#
loop_
_entity_poly.entity_id
_entity_poly.type
_entity_poly.pdbx_seq_one_letter_code
_entity_poly.pdbx_strand_id
1 'polypeptide(L)'
;MTSVAPISSQNVPQVRLMCLATHHKGGTVWMKQIIKALAVECNIPWIGIWSDAQVQNIPEAGPAFLVNWHGWFPSSVWDRDDIAVLHIIRDPRDILLSGCEYHHHAGKKGEEFLHTPRQDLGGRTYQQTIASIDGLEDKLLFEMREKHAETLSEMRLWPYDHPASMTLRYEDLMNDTNGDLFRSAMVHWGLAPHEQDIAVSIFLEKSLFAENKDRSLRAGHVQSGETMRWRKE
;
A
#
# COMPACT_ATOMS: atom_id res chain seq x y z
N MET A 1 33.99 4.99 46.17
CA MET A 1 33.84 5.28 44.72
C MET A 1 33.35 4.01 44.05
N THR A 2 32.03 3.86 43.97
CA THR A 2 31.37 2.69 43.40
C THR A 2 31.30 2.87 41.89
N SER A 3 32.04 2.03 41.15
CA SER A 3 32.03 1.97 39.69
C SER A 3 30.65 1.49 39.23
N VAL A 4 29.95 2.34 38.49
CA VAL A 4 28.72 1.98 37.78
C VAL A 4 29.13 1.21 36.53
N ALA A 5 28.71 -0.05 36.44
CA ALA A 5 28.90 -0.85 35.24
C ALA A 5 28.22 -0.16 34.03
N PRO A 6 28.83 -0.18 32.83
CA PRO A 6 28.19 0.36 31.65
C PRO A 6 26.91 -0.42 31.38
N ILE A 7 25.80 0.31 31.25
CA ILE A 7 24.52 -0.23 30.76
C ILE A 7 24.84 -0.85 29.40
N SER A 8 24.72 -2.18 29.29
CA SER A 8 24.88 -2.85 28.00
C SER A 8 23.91 -2.19 27.03
N SER A 9 24.43 -1.75 25.88
CA SER A 9 23.62 -1.35 24.74
C SER A 9 22.55 -2.40 24.53
N GLN A 10 21.31 -2.07 24.90
CA GLN A 10 20.19 -2.96 24.66
C GLN A 10 20.20 -3.26 23.17
N ASN A 11 20.18 -4.54 22.84
CA ASN A 11 20.03 -5.04 21.48
C ASN A 11 18.70 -4.48 20.95
N VAL A 12 18.73 -3.31 20.33
CA VAL A 12 17.63 -2.85 19.49
C VAL A 12 17.57 -3.88 18.38
N PRO A 13 16.46 -4.63 18.22
CA PRO A 13 16.36 -5.60 17.14
C PRO A 13 16.64 -4.87 15.83
N GLN A 14 17.64 -5.34 15.09
CA GLN A 14 17.96 -4.75 13.80
C GLN A 14 16.84 -5.13 12.85
N VAL A 15 16.07 -4.14 12.39
CA VAL A 15 15.03 -4.35 11.39
C VAL A 15 15.66 -4.98 10.16
N ARG A 16 15.13 -6.13 9.78
CA ARG A 16 15.55 -6.90 8.61
C ARG A 16 14.43 -6.98 7.57
N LEU A 17 13.19 -7.12 8.04
CA LEU A 17 12.04 -7.29 7.17
C LEU A 17 11.19 -6.02 7.16
N MET A 18 11.29 -5.29 6.07
CA MET A 18 10.60 -4.02 5.86
C MET A 18 9.27 -4.32 5.19
N CYS A 19 8.21 -4.31 5.98
CA CYS A 19 6.89 -4.68 5.53
C CYS A 19 6.14 -3.45 5.01
N LEU A 20 5.48 -3.56 3.87
CA LEU A 20 4.60 -2.54 3.30
C LEU A 20 3.22 -3.13 3.02
N ALA A 21 2.21 -2.60 3.70
CA ALA A 21 0.82 -2.90 3.41
C ALA A 21 0.10 -1.67 2.88
N THR A 22 -0.71 -1.88 1.85
CA THR A 22 -1.69 -0.91 1.36
C THR A 22 -3.02 -1.62 1.14
N HIS A 23 -4.05 -0.89 0.77
CA HIS A 23 -5.37 -1.43 0.45
C HIS A 23 -5.72 -1.21 -1.02
N HIS A 24 -6.73 -1.92 -1.51
CA HIS A 24 -7.27 -1.69 -2.86
C HIS A 24 -7.65 -0.20 -3.03
N LYS A 25 -7.18 0.42 -4.13
CA LYS A 25 -7.21 1.88 -4.40
C LYS A 25 -6.53 2.81 -3.36
N GLY A 26 -5.80 2.26 -2.39
CA GLY A 26 -5.04 2.99 -1.37
C GLY A 26 -3.64 3.44 -1.78
N GLY A 27 -3.31 3.45 -3.08
CA GLY A 27 -1.98 3.83 -3.59
C GLY A 27 -1.07 2.66 -4.00
N THR A 28 -1.62 1.46 -4.14
CA THR A 28 -0.90 0.21 -4.50
C THR A 28 0.06 0.37 -5.68
N VAL A 29 -0.38 1.00 -6.77
CA VAL A 29 0.44 1.17 -7.99
C VAL A 29 1.65 2.05 -7.73
N TRP A 30 1.47 3.18 -7.05
CA TRP A 30 2.55 4.12 -6.73
C TRP A 30 3.59 3.44 -5.82
N MET A 31 3.12 2.81 -4.75
CA MET A 31 3.97 2.12 -3.79
C MET A 31 4.71 0.93 -4.37
N LYS A 32 4.07 0.16 -5.26
CA LYS A 32 4.71 -0.92 -5.99
C LYS A 32 5.86 -0.41 -6.88
N GLN A 33 5.73 0.76 -7.49
CA GLN A 33 6.81 1.33 -8.29
C GLN A 33 7.98 1.81 -7.43
N ILE A 34 7.70 2.38 -6.25
CA ILE A 34 8.71 2.76 -5.28
C ILE A 34 9.48 1.53 -4.79
N ILE A 35 8.78 0.51 -4.27
CA ILE A 35 9.44 -0.72 -3.76
C ILE A 35 10.28 -1.38 -4.84
N LYS A 36 9.79 -1.44 -6.08
CA LYS A 36 10.57 -2.01 -7.19
C LYS A 36 11.86 -1.25 -7.45
N ALA A 37 11.84 0.08 -7.39
CA ALA A 37 13.05 0.87 -7.58
C ALA A 37 13.99 0.72 -6.37
N LEU A 38 13.47 0.76 -5.15
CA LEU A 38 14.27 0.54 -3.94
C LEU A 38 14.94 -0.83 -3.94
N ALA A 39 14.21 -1.87 -4.34
CA ALA A 39 14.75 -3.22 -4.41
C ALA A 39 15.97 -3.30 -5.33
N VAL A 40 15.96 -2.55 -6.44
CA VAL A 40 17.08 -2.47 -7.39
C VAL A 40 18.22 -1.63 -6.81
N GLU A 41 17.93 -0.39 -6.39
CA GLU A 41 18.98 0.57 -5.97
C GLU A 41 19.65 0.17 -4.66
N CYS A 42 18.92 -0.39 -3.70
CA CYS A 42 19.47 -0.85 -2.43
C CYS A 42 19.93 -2.32 -2.48
N ASN A 43 19.71 -3.02 -3.60
CA ASN A 43 19.98 -4.46 -3.74
C ASN A 43 19.30 -5.30 -2.64
N ILE A 44 18.02 -4.99 -2.37
CA ILE A 44 17.19 -5.66 -1.36
C ILE A 44 16.06 -6.40 -2.07
N PRO A 45 15.90 -7.72 -1.92
CA PRO A 45 14.80 -8.45 -2.56
C PRO A 45 13.44 -7.97 -2.03
N TRP A 46 12.42 -8.01 -2.89
CA TRP A 46 11.03 -7.81 -2.46
C TRP A 46 10.18 -9.05 -2.72
N ILE A 47 9.31 -9.38 -1.76
CA ILE A 47 8.48 -10.58 -1.74
C ILE A 47 7.04 -10.18 -1.51
N GLY A 48 6.15 -10.67 -2.38
CA GLY A 48 4.72 -10.56 -2.18
C GLY A 48 4.20 -11.62 -1.21
N ILE A 49 3.50 -11.20 -0.15
CA ILE A 49 2.85 -12.08 0.82
C ILE A 49 1.35 -12.07 0.54
N TRP A 50 0.84 -13.13 -0.09
CA TRP A 50 -0.57 -13.22 -0.50
C TRP A 50 -1.36 -14.24 0.31
N SER A 51 -0.64 -15.18 0.93
CA SER A 51 -1.12 -16.18 1.87
C SER A 51 0.07 -16.68 2.71
N ASP A 52 -0.21 -17.59 3.65
CA ASP A 52 0.83 -18.24 4.46
C ASP A 52 1.89 -18.96 3.61
N ALA A 53 1.54 -19.36 2.37
CA ALA A 53 2.43 -20.10 1.50
C ALA A 53 3.69 -19.30 1.09
N GLN A 54 3.65 -17.96 1.06
CA GLN A 54 4.84 -17.17 0.70
C GLN A 54 5.77 -16.90 1.88
N VAL A 55 5.38 -17.24 3.12
CA VAL A 55 6.25 -17.11 4.30
C VAL A 55 7.54 -17.92 4.11
N GLN A 56 7.47 -19.08 3.44
CA GLN A 56 8.64 -19.90 3.13
C GLN A 56 9.67 -19.22 2.21
N ASN A 57 9.27 -18.16 1.50
CA ASN A 57 10.16 -17.41 0.60
C ASN A 57 10.91 -16.29 1.33
N ILE A 58 10.57 -16.01 2.59
CA ILE A 58 11.25 -15.00 3.40
C ILE A 58 12.69 -15.50 3.64
N PRO A 59 13.73 -14.71 3.32
CA PRO A 59 15.11 -15.13 3.52
C PRO A 59 15.39 -15.41 5.00
N GLU A 60 16.19 -16.44 5.27
CA GLU A 60 16.65 -16.73 6.65
C GLU A 60 17.57 -15.62 7.19
N ALA A 61 18.34 -14.98 6.31
CA ALA A 61 19.27 -13.91 6.64
C ALA A 61 19.23 -12.78 5.61
N GLY A 62 19.71 -11.60 6.01
CA GLY A 62 19.73 -10.40 5.17
C GLY A 62 18.36 -9.71 5.03
N PRO A 63 18.34 -8.46 4.56
CA PRO A 63 17.13 -7.66 4.49
C PRO A 63 16.17 -8.11 3.38
N ALA A 64 14.88 -7.85 3.55
CA ALA A 64 13.89 -8.02 2.48
C ALA A 64 12.71 -7.03 2.64
N PHE A 65 12.14 -6.59 1.52
CA PHE A 65 10.85 -5.93 1.50
C PHE A 65 9.74 -6.97 1.44
N LEU A 66 8.80 -6.96 2.38
CA LEU A 66 7.60 -7.80 2.32
C LEU A 66 6.41 -6.92 1.96
N VAL A 67 5.66 -7.27 0.93
CA VAL A 67 4.55 -6.41 0.47
C VAL A 67 3.22 -7.13 0.43
N ASN A 68 2.16 -6.40 0.77
CA ASN A 68 0.78 -6.83 0.60
C ASN A 68 -0.12 -5.66 0.16
N TRP A 69 -1.05 -5.93 -0.75
CA TRP A 69 -1.91 -4.91 -1.38
C TRP A 69 -3.37 -4.93 -0.88
N HIS A 70 -3.66 -5.74 0.14
CA HIS A 70 -4.96 -6.01 0.75
C HIS A 70 -4.92 -5.85 2.28
N GLY A 71 -3.96 -5.05 2.79
CA GLY A 71 -3.88 -4.77 4.22
C GLY A 71 -3.70 -6.01 5.10
N TRP A 72 -2.87 -6.98 4.70
CA TRP A 72 -2.74 -8.21 5.45
C TRP A 72 -1.30 -8.75 5.52
N PHE A 73 -0.94 -9.29 6.68
CA PHE A 73 0.22 -10.17 6.88
C PHE A 73 -0.18 -11.29 7.85
N PRO A 74 0.38 -12.50 7.71
CA PRO A 74 0.09 -13.62 8.60
C PRO A 74 0.67 -13.40 9.99
N SER A 75 0.11 -14.07 11.01
CA SER A 75 0.59 -13.96 12.40
C SER A 75 2.08 -14.28 12.52
N SER A 76 2.56 -15.27 11.76
CA SER A 76 3.99 -15.63 11.73
C SER A 76 4.91 -14.52 11.25
N VAL A 77 4.40 -13.50 10.56
CA VAL A 77 5.16 -12.28 10.25
C VAL A 77 5.08 -11.30 11.41
N TRP A 78 3.90 -11.08 11.99
CA TRP A 78 3.70 -10.20 13.15
C TRP A 78 4.43 -10.65 14.42
N ASP A 79 4.59 -11.96 14.62
CA ASP A 79 5.26 -12.55 15.79
C ASP A 79 6.79 -12.38 15.76
N ARG A 80 7.34 -11.80 14.68
CA ARG A 80 8.78 -11.59 14.51
C ARG A 80 9.24 -10.29 15.17
N ASP A 81 10.44 -10.31 15.73
CA ASP A 81 11.09 -9.17 16.36
C ASP A 81 11.95 -8.33 15.41
N ASP A 82 12.22 -8.82 14.20
CA ASP A 82 13.07 -8.20 13.18
C ASP A 82 12.30 -7.48 12.06
N ILE A 83 11.05 -7.07 12.34
CA ILE A 83 10.17 -6.40 11.36
C ILE A 83 9.98 -4.93 11.67
N ALA A 84 9.74 -4.15 10.63
CA ALA A 84 9.10 -2.84 10.73
C ALA A 84 8.06 -2.71 9.61
N VAL A 85 6.85 -2.31 9.97
CA VAL A 85 5.71 -2.30 9.07
C VAL A 85 5.31 -0.86 8.77
N LEU A 86 5.24 -0.52 7.49
CA LEU A 86 4.54 0.65 6.99
C LEU A 86 3.17 0.23 6.49
N HIS A 87 2.16 0.98 6.92
CA HIS A 87 0.78 0.80 6.51
C HIS A 87 0.27 2.07 5.85
N ILE A 88 -0.15 2.00 4.59
CA ILE A 88 -0.69 3.16 3.89
C ILE A 88 -2.20 3.04 3.77
N ILE A 89 -2.89 4.01 4.33
CA ILE A 89 -4.34 4.17 4.25
C ILE A 89 -4.72 5.37 3.40
N ARG A 90 -5.92 5.35 2.84
CA ARG A 90 -6.51 6.47 2.08
C ARG A 90 -7.91 6.73 2.62
N ASP A 91 -8.38 7.97 2.50
CA ASP A 91 -9.76 8.31 2.85
C ASP A 91 -10.74 7.34 2.15
N PRO A 92 -11.60 6.64 2.90
CA PRO A 92 -12.49 5.64 2.33
C PRO A 92 -13.43 6.21 1.27
N ARG A 93 -13.79 7.50 1.35
CA ARG A 93 -14.65 8.13 0.33
C ARG A 93 -13.92 8.27 -1.00
N ASP A 94 -12.63 8.60 -0.97
CA ASP A 94 -11.81 8.64 -2.19
C ASP A 94 -11.49 7.23 -2.72
N ILE A 95 -11.40 6.21 -1.84
CA ILE A 95 -11.34 4.80 -2.26
C ILE A 95 -12.60 4.42 -3.03
N LEU A 96 -13.79 4.76 -2.51
CA LEU A 96 -15.07 4.47 -3.15
C LEU A 96 -15.16 5.08 -4.55
N LEU A 97 -14.90 6.39 -4.66
CA LEU A 97 -14.91 7.09 -5.95
C LEU A 97 -13.91 6.46 -6.93
N SER A 98 -12.69 6.19 -6.45
CA SER A 98 -11.64 5.63 -7.29
C SER A 98 -11.93 4.19 -7.74
N GLY A 99 -12.58 3.39 -6.89
CA GLY A 99 -13.01 2.03 -7.21
C GLY A 99 -14.12 2.04 -8.26
N CYS A 100 -15.17 2.82 -8.00
CA CYS A 100 -16.30 2.97 -8.91
C CYS A 100 -15.84 3.40 -10.31
N GLU A 101 -14.99 4.43 -10.41
CA GLU A 101 -14.48 4.94 -11.69
C GLU A 101 -13.66 3.87 -12.44
N TYR A 102 -12.75 3.20 -11.74
CA TYR A 102 -11.80 2.25 -12.33
C TYR A 102 -12.44 0.92 -12.76
N HIS A 103 -13.39 0.39 -11.98
CA HIS A 103 -13.98 -0.93 -12.22
C HIS A 103 -14.79 -1.02 -13.52
N HIS A 104 -15.19 0.12 -14.09
CA HIS A 104 -15.86 0.17 -15.39
C HIS A 104 -15.02 -0.36 -16.56
N HIS A 105 -13.69 -0.22 -16.50
CA HIS A 105 -12.82 -0.45 -17.65
C HIS A 105 -11.53 -1.21 -17.31
N ALA A 106 -11.32 -1.57 -16.05
CA ALA A 106 -10.20 -2.38 -15.62
C ALA A 106 -10.16 -3.72 -16.36
N GLY A 107 -8.99 -4.08 -16.89
CA GLY A 107 -8.77 -5.37 -17.54
C GLY A 107 -8.61 -6.51 -16.54
N LYS A 108 -8.59 -7.75 -17.02
CA LYS A 108 -8.55 -8.98 -16.17
C LYS A 108 -7.32 -9.09 -15.26
N LYS A 109 -6.18 -8.52 -15.65
CA LYS A 109 -4.90 -8.77 -14.97
C LYS A 109 -4.88 -8.13 -13.58
N GLY A 110 -4.95 -8.96 -12.54
CA GLY A 110 -4.97 -8.51 -11.15
C GLY A 110 -6.36 -8.12 -10.63
N GLU A 111 -7.37 -8.19 -11.49
CA GLU A 111 -8.76 -7.78 -11.21
C GLU A 111 -9.73 -8.84 -11.76
N GLU A 112 -9.38 -10.12 -11.60
CA GLU A 112 -10.14 -11.24 -12.19
C GLU A 112 -11.60 -11.25 -11.73
N PHE A 113 -11.86 -10.85 -10.48
CA PHE A 113 -13.20 -10.75 -9.92
C PHE A 113 -14.14 -9.83 -10.73
N LEU A 114 -13.60 -8.85 -11.45
CA LEU A 114 -14.41 -7.96 -12.29
C LEU A 114 -15.04 -8.66 -13.50
N HIS A 115 -14.43 -9.78 -13.91
CA HIS A 115 -14.70 -10.48 -15.15
C HIS A 115 -15.26 -11.88 -14.94
N THR A 116 -15.42 -12.33 -13.70
CA THR A 116 -16.02 -13.62 -13.36
C THR A 116 -17.54 -13.48 -13.25
N PRO A 117 -18.33 -14.27 -14.00
CA PRO A 117 -19.78 -14.32 -13.85
C PRO A 117 -20.20 -14.67 -12.43
N ARG A 118 -21.20 -13.96 -11.91
CA ARG A 118 -21.67 -14.10 -10.53
C ARG A 118 -23.16 -14.45 -10.51
N GLN A 119 -23.52 -15.48 -9.75
CA GLN A 119 -24.91 -15.95 -9.67
C GLN A 119 -25.82 -14.89 -9.04
N ASP A 120 -25.35 -14.20 -8.01
CA ASP A 120 -26.06 -13.12 -7.33
C ASP A 120 -26.25 -11.87 -8.20
N LEU A 121 -25.46 -11.72 -9.27
CA LEU A 121 -25.61 -10.68 -10.28
C LEU A 121 -26.41 -11.14 -11.51
N GLY A 122 -27.10 -12.28 -11.42
CA GLY A 122 -27.90 -12.85 -12.52
C GLY A 122 -27.03 -13.42 -13.65
N GLY A 123 -25.84 -13.93 -13.33
CA GLY A 123 -24.88 -14.45 -14.31
C GLY A 123 -24.04 -13.38 -15.00
N ARG A 124 -24.24 -12.09 -14.68
CA ARG A 124 -23.36 -11.00 -15.13
C ARG A 124 -22.07 -10.97 -14.32
N THR A 125 -21.03 -10.37 -14.89
CA THR A 125 -19.84 -10.02 -14.12
C THR A 125 -20.05 -8.74 -13.32
N TYR A 126 -19.17 -8.46 -12.36
CA TYR A 126 -19.14 -7.17 -11.65
C TYR A 126 -19.09 -5.99 -12.63
N GLN A 127 -18.14 -6.02 -13.58
CA GLN A 127 -17.94 -4.94 -14.54
C GLN A 127 -19.17 -4.73 -15.44
N GLN A 128 -19.79 -5.82 -15.91
CA GLN A 128 -21.03 -5.73 -16.68
C GLN A 128 -22.17 -5.12 -15.85
N THR A 129 -22.25 -5.47 -14.56
CA THR A 129 -23.28 -4.97 -13.65
C THR A 129 -23.10 -3.48 -13.40
N ILE A 130 -21.93 -3.03 -12.95
CA ILE A 130 -21.67 -1.61 -12.67
C ILE A 130 -21.78 -0.75 -13.93
N ALA A 131 -21.39 -1.28 -15.10
CA ALA A 131 -21.54 -0.58 -16.38
C ALA A 131 -23.01 -0.47 -16.85
N SER A 132 -23.90 -1.36 -16.38
CA SER A 132 -25.33 -1.35 -16.72
C SER A 132 -26.18 -0.48 -15.81
N ILE A 133 -25.65 -0.01 -14.69
CA ILE A 133 -26.38 0.88 -13.76
C ILE A 133 -26.41 2.30 -14.35
N ASP A 134 -27.59 2.91 -14.34
CA ASP A 134 -27.77 4.31 -14.71
C ASP A 134 -27.52 5.22 -13.50
N GLY A 135 -26.98 6.41 -13.73
CA GLY A 135 -26.70 7.38 -12.67
C GLY A 135 -25.43 7.06 -11.86
N LEU A 136 -24.79 8.11 -11.33
CA LEU A 136 -23.57 7.96 -10.54
C LEU A 136 -23.88 7.43 -9.12
N GLU A 137 -24.96 7.91 -8.49
CA GLU A 137 -25.32 7.53 -7.12
C GLU A 137 -25.54 6.03 -6.98
N ASP A 138 -26.31 5.41 -7.89
CA ASP A 138 -26.57 3.98 -7.86
C ASP A 138 -25.31 3.14 -8.12
N LYS A 139 -24.39 3.63 -8.96
CA LYS A 139 -23.08 3.00 -9.16
C LYS A 139 -22.23 3.05 -7.90
N LEU A 140 -22.23 4.19 -7.20
CA LEU A 140 -21.52 4.35 -5.94
C LEU A 140 -22.14 3.45 -4.86
N LEU A 141 -23.47 3.33 -4.79
CA LEU A 141 -24.14 2.42 -3.86
C LEU A 141 -23.81 0.94 -4.16
N PHE A 142 -23.71 0.56 -5.43
CA PHE A 142 -23.26 -0.77 -5.83
C PHE A 142 -21.81 -1.01 -5.39
N GLU A 143 -20.88 -0.14 -5.79
CA GLU A 143 -19.46 -0.24 -5.40
C GLU A 143 -19.28 -0.28 -3.88
N MET A 144 -20.03 0.56 -3.15
CA MET A 144 -20.00 0.67 -1.69
C MET A 144 -20.35 -0.65 -0.99
N ARG A 145 -21.31 -1.41 -1.52
CA ARG A 145 -21.74 -2.71 -0.98
C ARG A 145 -20.82 -3.86 -1.37
N GLU A 146 -20.02 -3.65 -2.40
CA GLU A 146 -19.21 -4.67 -3.04
C GLU A 146 -17.73 -4.49 -2.68
N LYS A 147 -16.86 -4.19 -3.65
CA LYS A 147 -15.40 -4.19 -3.44
C LYS A 147 -14.95 -3.15 -2.39
N HIS A 148 -15.68 -2.04 -2.29
CA HIS A 148 -15.41 -1.04 -1.26
C HIS A 148 -15.69 -1.57 0.16
N ALA A 149 -16.77 -2.34 0.37
CA ALA A 149 -17.07 -2.93 1.67
C ALA A 149 -16.00 -3.92 2.12
N GLU A 150 -15.46 -4.73 1.21
CA GLU A 150 -14.32 -5.61 1.47
C GLU A 150 -13.11 -4.78 1.92
N THR A 151 -12.77 -3.75 1.15
CA THR A 151 -11.63 -2.85 1.43
C THR A 151 -11.78 -2.16 2.79
N LEU A 152 -12.98 -1.69 3.14
CA LEU A 152 -13.27 -1.11 4.45
C LEU A 152 -13.11 -2.13 5.58
N SER A 153 -13.50 -3.38 5.33
CA SER A 153 -13.35 -4.45 6.32
C SER A 153 -11.87 -4.76 6.55
N GLU A 154 -11.06 -4.84 5.48
CA GLU A 154 -9.59 -4.96 5.57
C GLU A 154 -8.98 -3.80 6.38
N MET A 155 -9.38 -2.55 6.07
CA MET A 155 -8.91 -1.37 6.80
C MET A 155 -9.27 -1.39 8.29
N ARG A 156 -10.44 -1.93 8.66
CA ARG A 156 -10.90 -2.02 10.05
C ARG A 156 -10.22 -3.13 10.84
N LEU A 157 -9.85 -4.22 10.17
CA LEU A 157 -9.18 -5.37 10.80
C LEU A 157 -7.68 -5.15 11.00
N TRP A 158 -7.11 -4.08 10.41
CA TRP A 158 -5.69 -3.78 10.56
C TRP A 158 -5.29 -3.55 12.03
N PRO A 159 -4.16 -4.13 12.50
CA PRO A 159 -3.71 -3.97 13.88
C PRO A 159 -2.98 -2.63 14.09
N TYR A 160 -3.72 -1.53 14.19
CA TYR A 160 -3.17 -0.18 14.32
C TYR A 160 -2.28 0.03 15.55
N ASP A 161 -2.54 -0.71 16.63
CA ASP A 161 -1.80 -0.57 17.90
C ASP A 161 -0.52 -1.45 17.95
N HIS A 162 -0.19 -2.17 16.87
CA HIS A 162 1.00 -3.02 16.85
C HIS A 162 2.28 -2.17 16.90
N PRO A 163 3.23 -2.41 17.82
CA PRO A 163 4.37 -1.52 18.04
C PRO A 163 5.33 -1.41 16.84
N ALA A 164 5.39 -2.45 15.99
CA ALA A 164 6.19 -2.43 14.77
C ALA A 164 5.51 -1.66 13.61
N SER A 165 4.26 -1.25 13.75
CA SER A 165 3.47 -0.62 12.68
C SER A 165 3.51 0.91 12.76
N MET A 166 3.81 1.54 11.62
CA MET A 166 3.63 2.97 11.39
C MET A 166 2.60 3.17 10.28
N THR A 167 1.50 3.85 10.59
CA THR A 167 0.46 4.17 9.61
C THR A 167 0.71 5.54 8.99
N LEU A 168 0.67 5.60 7.67
CA LEU A 168 0.79 6.81 6.85
C LEU A 168 -0.52 7.02 6.08
N ARG A 169 -0.93 8.27 5.94
CA ARG A 169 -2.05 8.61 5.08
C ARG A 169 -1.56 8.93 3.68
N TYR A 170 -2.24 8.39 2.68
CA TYR A 170 -2.02 8.71 1.27
C TYR A 170 -2.10 10.22 1.05
N GLU A 171 -3.03 10.91 1.71
CA GLU A 171 -3.17 12.36 1.56
C GLU A 171 -1.96 13.13 2.09
N ASP A 172 -1.36 12.67 3.19
CA ASP A 172 -0.17 13.31 3.76
C ASP A 172 1.04 13.06 2.86
N LEU A 173 1.18 11.84 2.33
CA LEU A 173 2.22 11.51 1.35
C LEU A 173 2.07 12.32 0.05
N MET A 174 0.85 12.58 -0.40
CA MET A 174 0.62 13.45 -1.57
C MET A 174 1.00 14.91 -1.33
N ASN A 175 1.03 15.35 -0.06
CA ASN A 175 1.48 16.69 0.33
C ASN A 175 2.95 16.73 0.76
N ASP A 176 3.64 15.58 0.82
CA ASP A 176 5.03 15.48 1.24
C ASP A 176 5.99 15.85 0.10
N THR A 177 5.90 17.10 -0.37
CA THR A 177 6.66 17.58 -1.54
C THR A 177 8.16 17.65 -1.31
N ASN A 178 8.61 17.58 -0.04
CA ASN A 178 10.03 17.56 0.34
C ASN A 178 10.52 16.16 0.71
N GLY A 179 9.62 15.18 0.87
CA GLY A 179 9.98 13.80 1.25
C GLY A 179 10.33 13.61 2.73
N ASP A 180 9.98 14.56 3.61
CA ASP A 180 10.31 14.51 5.04
C ASP A 180 9.52 13.43 5.77
N LEU A 181 8.23 13.28 5.43
CA LEU A 181 7.39 12.22 5.97
C LEU A 181 7.85 10.86 5.45
N PHE A 182 8.14 10.77 4.16
CA PHE A 182 8.65 9.53 3.56
C PHE A 182 10.01 9.14 4.15
N ARG A 183 10.91 10.10 4.39
CA ARG A 183 12.18 9.87 5.10
C ARG A 183 11.96 9.30 6.49
N SER A 184 11.02 9.85 7.25
CA SER A 184 10.68 9.35 8.58
C SER A 184 10.23 7.89 8.55
N ALA A 185 9.49 7.50 7.50
CA ALA A 185 9.09 6.12 7.27
C ALA A 185 10.29 5.20 6.94
N MET A 186 11.32 5.70 6.25
CA MET A 186 12.55 4.95 5.99
C MET A 186 13.41 4.77 7.25
N VAL A 187 13.39 5.76 8.15
CA VAL A 187 14.01 5.65 9.49
C VAL A 187 13.30 4.57 10.31
N HIS A 188 11.96 4.51 10.26
CA HIS A 188 11.18 3.42 10.88
C HIS A 188 11.57 2.04 10.34
N TRP A 189 11.82 1.93 9.03
CA TRP A 189 12.38 0.73 8.40
C TRP A 189 13.85 0.44 8.73
N GLY A 190 14.54 1.32 9.45
CA GLY A 190 15.94 1.13 9.83
C GLY A 190 16.92 1.21 8.67
N LEU A 191 16.52 1.79 7.52
CA LEU A 191 17.41 1.98 6.39
C LEU A 191 18.58 2.90 6.76
N ALA A 192 19.77 2.65 6.21
CA ALA A 192 20.93 3.50 6.44
C ALA A 192 20.74 4.90 5.82
N PRO A 193 21.42 5.95 6.30
CA PRO A 193 21.21 7.32 5.82
C PRO A 193 21.28 7.48 4.29
N HIS A 194 22.23 6.81 3.64
CA HIS A 194 22.36 6.85 2.18
C HIS A 194 21.19 6.15 1.46
N GLU A 195 20.64 5.07 2.02
CA GLU A 195 19.45 4.38 1.47
C GLU A 195 18.20 5.24 1.66
N GLN A 196 18.11 5.99 2.77
CA GLN A 196 17.03 6.95 3.00
C GLN A 196 17.06 8.07 1.94
N ASP A 197 18.25 8.57 1.57
CA ASP A 197 18.38 9.60 0.52
C ASP A 197 17.95 9.06 -0.86
N ILE A 198 18.36 7.84 -1.20
CA ILE A 198 17.90 7.13 -2.40
C ILE A 198 16.37 7.00 -2.38
N ALA A 199 15.81 6.61 -1.24
CA ALA A 199 14.38 6.40 -1.08
C ALA A 199 13.57 7.67 -1.26
N VAL A 200 14.01 8.79 -0.67
CA VAL A 200 13.38 10.10 -0.87
C VAL A 200 13.48 10.54 -2.33
N SER A 201 14.63 10.34 -2.98
CA SER A 201 14.79 10.68 -4.40
C SER A 201 13.82 9.89 -5.29
N ILE A 202 13.73 8.56 -5.08
CA ILE A 202 12.78 7.68 -5.78
C ILE A 202 11.34 8.11 -5.52
N PHE A 203 10.99 8.41 -4.27
CA PHE A 203 9.66 8.84 -3.88
C PHE A 203 9.27 10.09 -4.66
N LEU A 204 10.08 11.15 -4.59
CA LEU A 204 9.84 12.42 -5.29
C LEU A 204 9.79 12.25 -6.82
N GLU A 205 10.66 11.42 -7.39
CA GLU A 205 10.66 11.14 -8.84
C GLU A 205 9.38 10.44 -9.31
N LYS A 206 8.84 9.55 -8.47
CA LYS A 206 7.66 8.73 -8.78
C LYS A 206 6.35 9.34 -8.30
N SER A 207 6.41 10.44 -7.56
CA SER A 207 5.24 11.13 -7.03
C SER A 207 4.32 11.62 -8.14
N LEU A 208 3.01 11.45 -7.93
CA LEU A 208 1.98 11.87 -8.88
C LEU A 208 1.88 13.40 -9.02
N PHE A 209 2.45 14.14 -8.06
CA PHE A 209 2.55 15.60 -8.04
C PHE A 209 3.84 16.14 -8.69
N ALA A 210 4.77 15.28 -9.13
CA ALA A 210 5.93 15.75 -9.87
C ALA A 210 5.45 16.32 -11.22
N GLU A 211 5.65 17.63 -11.44
CA GLU A 211 5.09 18.38 -12.58
C GLU A 211 5.60 17.92 -13.96
N ASN A 212 6.48 16.91 -14.06
CA ASN A 212 7.34 16.74 -15.22
C ASN A 212 7.54 15.31 -15.74
N LYS A 213 6.55 14.40 -15.68
CA LYS A 213 6.62 13.16 -16.48
C LYS A 213 5.33 12.80 -17.22
N ASP A 214 5.59 12.39 -18.46
CA ASP A 214 4.74 11.90 -19.53
C ASP A 214 3.36 11.37 -19.11
N ARG A 215 2.29 11.96 -19.68
CA ARG A 215 0.88 11.55 -19.46
C ARG A 215 0.65 10.07 -19.81
N SER A 216 1.56 9.43 -20.57
CA SER A 216 1.54 8.00 -20.91
C SER A 216 1.66 7.07 -19.69
N LEU A 217 2.31 7.51 -18.59
CA LEU A 217 2.45 6.73 -17.34
C LEU A 217 1.14 6.63 -16.53
N ARG A 218 0.16 7.50 -16.84
CA ARG A 218 -1.19 7.47 -16.23
C ARG A 218 -2.12 6.45 -16.88
N ALA A 219 -1.65 5.68 -17.87
CA ALA A 219 -2.48 4.79 -18.66
C ALA A 219 -3.18 3.70 -17.82
N GLY A 220 -4.47 3.89 -17.60
CA GLY A 220 -5.46 2.86 -17.26
C GLY A 220 -5.76 2.61 -15.78
N HIS A 221 -4.83 2.87 -14.85
CA HIS A 221 -5.01 2.51 -13.42
C HIS A 221 -5.02 3.69 -12.44
N VAL A 222 -4.40 4.82 -12.79
CA VAL A 222 -4.33 6.03 -11.96
C VAL A 222 -5.01 7.16 -12.71
N GLN A 223 -6.27 7.42 -12.38
CA GLN A 223 -7.11 8.41 -13.06
C GLN A 223 -6.87 9.83 -12.54
N SER A 224 -6.59 9.98 -11.24
CA SER A 224 -6.25 11.25 -10.61
C SER A 224 -5.40 11.03 -9.35
N GLY A 225 -4.45 11.95 -9.11
CA GLY A 225 -3.71 12.06 -7.85
C GLY A 225 -4.38 13.01 -6.85
N GLU A 226 -5.52 13.60 -7.20
CA GLU A 226 -6.22 14.54 -6.31
C GLU A 226 -6.70 13.85 -5.03
N THR A 227 -6.52 14.56 -3.92
CA THR A 227 -6.99 14.19 -2.59
C THR A 227 -8.30 14.92 -2.29
N MET A 228 -9.19 14.32 -1.48
CA MET A 228 -10.47 14.89 -1.09
C MET A 228 -11.43 15.18 -2.27
N ARG A 229 -11.43 14.32 -3.31
CA ARG A 229 -12.32 14.44 -4.47
C ARG A 229 -13.79 14.43 -4.06
N TRP A 230 -14.13 13.63 -3.05
CA TRP A 230 -15.48 13.50 -2.47
C TRP A 230 -16.11 14.81 -2.01
N ARG A 231 -15.36 15.91 -1.86
CA ARG A 231 -15.94 17.22 -1.54
C ARG A 231 -16.64 17.88 -2.73
N LYS A 232 -16.38 17.42 -3.95
CA LYS A 232 -16.82 18.03 -5.21
C LYS A 232 -17.65 17.09 -6.08
N GLU A 233 -17.68 15.81 -5.74
CA GLU A 233 -18.35 14.71 -6.44
C GLU A 233 -19.39 14.07 -5.53
#